data_AF-A0A5K3FKN7-F1
#
_entry.id   AF-A0A5K3FKN7-F1
#
_cell.length_a   1.000
_cell.length_b   1.000
_cell.length_c   1.000
_cell.angle_alpha   90.00
_cell.angle_beta   90.00
_cell.angle_gamma   90.00
#
_symmetry.space_group_name_H-M   'P 1'
#
loop_
_entity.id
_entity.type
_entity.pdbx_description
1 polymer ?
#
loop_
_entity_poly.entity_id
_entity_poly.type
_entity_poly.pdbx_seq_one_letter_code
_entity_poly.pdbx_strand_id
1 'polypeptide(L)'
;MLMPDFSQHHTVLILNLDKKTGDWNPRTLKSNLLTLLHQVVENNLLPVSQGHISDGHPHAIPFLSWEALKEFHSNFYHPRNAIIYAYGNLDVDNYFQHLDSDCLGKFTVQDPPPKVVFEPKWTEPRSICRCDTQGICRFTRLRPNE
;
A
#
# COMPACT_ATOMS: atom_id res chain seq x y z
N MET A 1 -12.26 24.89 4.78
CA MET A 1 -11.32 23.80 5.11
C MET A 1 -11.68 22.64 4.21
N LEU A 2 -11.08 22.57 3.02
CA LEU A 2 -11.34 21.51 2.04
C LEU A 2 -10.38 20.37 2.37
N MET A 3 -10.93 19.20 2.69
CA MET A 3 -10.15 17.96 2.78
C MET A 3 -9.53 17.69 1.40
N PRO A 4 -8.22 17.46 1.27
CA PRO A 4 -7.65 17.05 0.01
C PRO A 4 -8.14 15.63 -0.34
N ASP A 5 -8.37 15.42 -1.62
CA ASP A 5 -8.78 14.13 -2.20
C ASP A 5 -7.68 13.08 -1.95
N PHE A 6 -7.95 12.16 -1.02
CA PHE A 6 -7.05 11.05 -0.62
C PHE A 6 -6.99 9.91 -1.66
N SER A 7 -7.43 10.14 -2.90
CA SER A 7 -7.38 9.15 -3.99
C SER A 7 -5.96 8.84 -4.51
N GLN A 8 -4.93 9.53 -4.06
CA GLN A 8 -3.56 9.35 -4.56
C GLN A 8 -2.71 8.62 -3.52
N HIS A 9 -2.13 7.48 -3.92
CA HIS A 9 -1.08 6.81 -3.16
C HIS A 9 0.20 7.66 -3.20
N HIS A 10 0.21 8.72 -2.41
CA HIS A 10 1.43 9.47 -2.12
C HIS A 10 2.27 8.66 -1.13
N THR A 11 3.60 8.74 -1.26
CA THR A 11 4.50 8.28 -0.21
C THR A 11 4.32 9.21 0.99
N VAL A 12 3.50 8.80 1.96
CA VAL A 12 3.35 9.50 3.24
C VAL A 12 4.46 8.99 4.15
N LEU A 13 5.51 9.79 4.31
CA LEU A 13 6.58 9.49 5.27
C LEU A 13 6.11 9.90 6.66
N ILE A 14 5.45 8.99 7.38
CA ILE A 14 5.19 9.14 8.81
C ILE A 14 6.46 8.72 9.55
N LEU A 15 7.30 9.67 9.92
CA LEU A 15 8.45 9.40 10.78
C LEU A 15 7.97 9.17 12.21
N ASN A 16 7.63 7.91 12.54
CA ASN A 16 7.44 7.49 13.92
C ASN A 16 8.71 6.82 14.43
N LEU A 17 9.44 7.51 15.30
CA LEU A 17 10.67 7.03 15.91
C LEU A 17 10.36 6.15 17.13
N ASP A 18 9.79 4.96 16.91
CA ASP A 18 9.78 3.92 17.95
C ASP A 18 10.70 2.77 17.52
N LYS A 19 11.93 2.79 18.04
CA LYS A 19 12.84 1.65 17.94
C LYS A 19 12.46 0.64 19.01
N LYS A 20 11.72 -0.41 18.64
CA LYS A 20 11.67 -1.63 19.45
C LYS A 20 11.85 -2.91 18.63
N THR A 21 13.02 -3.50 18.88
CA THR A 21 13.33 -4.93 19.05
C THR A 21 12.88 -5.90 17.96
N GLY A 22 13.88 -6.45 17.27
CA GLY A 22 13.73 -7.57 16.37
C GLY A 22 13.27 -8.84 17.08
N ASP A 23 12.24 -9.43 16.50
CA ASP A 23 12.10 -10.88 16.37
C ASP A 23 11.20 -11.13 15.14
N TRP A 24 11.81 -11.31 13.96
CA TRP A 24 11.05 -11.46 12.71
C TRP A 24 10.64 -12.92 12.53
N ASN A 25 9.40 -13.24 12.91
CA ASN A 25 8.77 -14.51 12.58
C ASN A 25 7.87 -14.34 11.34
N PRO A 26 8.20 -14.96 10.18
CA PRO A 26 7.44 -14.77 8.93
C PRO A 26 6.00 -15.30 8.97
N ARG A 27 5.58 -16.01 10.03
CA ARG A 27 4.26 -16.64 10.13
C ARG A 27 3.22 -15.85 10.93
N THR A 28 3.60 -14.75 11.59
CA THR A 28 2.74 -14.13 12.61
C THR A 28 1.71 -13.16 12.04
N LEU A 29 1.96 -12.49 10.92
CA LEU A 29 1.02 -11.50 10.37
C LEU A 29 -0.16 -12.16 9.62
N LYS A 30 0.09 -13.27 8.92
CA LYS A 30 -0.91 -13.98 8.08
C LYS A 30 -1.62 -15.14 8.78
N SER A 31 -1.36 -15.37 10.07
CA SER A 31 -2.09 -16.36 10.87
C SER A 31 -3.49 -15.87 11.29
N ASN A 32 -3.75 -14.57 11.19
CA ASN A 32 -5.05 -13.98 11.50
C ASN A 32 -6.04 -14.16 10.34
N LEU A 33 -7.18 -14.79 10.64
CA LEU A 33 -8.27 -15.02 9.68
C LEU A 33 -8.83 -13.71 9.11
N LEU A 34 -8.93 -12.65 9.92
CA LEU A 34 -9.45 -11.36 9.45
C LEU A 34 -8.53 -10.74 8.41
N THR A 35 -7.22 -10.82 8.60
CA THR A 35 -6.22 -10.36 7.63
C THR A 35 -6.32 -11.15 6.33
N LEU A 36 -6.50 -12.47 6.42
CA LEU A 36 -6.68 -13.31 5.23
C LEU A 36 -7.99 -12.98 4.49
N LEU A 37 -9.09 -12.80 5.23
CA LEU A 37 -10.38 -12.44 4.65
C LEU A 37 -10.27 -11.08 3.93
N HIS A 38 -9.69 -10.08 4.58
CA HIS A 38 -9.45 -8.76 4.00
C HIS A 38 -8.68 -8.86 2.69
N GLN A 39 -7.54 -9.57 2.71
CA GLN A 39 -6.71 -9.76 1.53
C GLN A 39 -7.45 -10.46 0.38
N VAL A 40 -8.28 -11.47 0.69
CA VAL A 40 -9.10 -12.16 -0.32
C VAL A 40 -10.16 -11.22 -0.87
N VAL A 41 -10.83 -10.45 -0.02
CA VAL A 41 -11.86 -9.51 -0.46
C VAL A 41 -11.25 -8.43 -1.34
N GLU A 42 -10.19 -7.74 -0.90
CA GLU A 42 -9.53 -6.69 -1.68
C GLU A 42 -9.02 -7.17 -3.03
N ASN A 43 -8.29 -8.29 -3.06
CA ASN A 43 -7.73 -8.82 -4.32
C ASN A 43 -8.80 -9.15 -5.36
N ASN A 44 -10.02 -9.45 -4.92
CA ASN A 44 -11.11 -9.79 -5.82
C ASN A 44 -12.04 -8.62 -6.12
N LEU A 45 -12.21 -7.69 -5.18
CA LEU A 45 -12.99 -6.48 -5.37
C LEU A 45 -12.25 -5.47 -6.27
N LEU A 46 -10.94 -5.34 -6.07
CA LEU A 46 -10.10 -4.29 -6.67
C LEU A 46 -8.86 -4.89 -7.38
N PRO A 47 -9.04 -5.78 -8.36
CA PRO A 47 -7.93 -6.50 -9.00
C PRO A 47 -6.95 -5.58 -9.76
N VAL A 48 -7.40 -4.43 -10.27
CA VAL A 48 -6.56 -3.54 -11.08
C VAL A 48 -5.73 -2.61 -10.20
N SER A 49 -6.34 -2.00 -9.18
CA SER A 49 -5.67 -1.00 -8.35
C SER A 49 -5.00 -1.57 -7.09
N GLN A 50 -5.56 -2.64 -6.50
CA GLN A 50 -5.12 -3.20 -5.22
C GLN A 50 -4.97 -4.73 -5.26
N GLY A 51 -4.85 -5.33 -6.44
CA GLY A 51 -4.72 -6.78 -6.62
C GLY A 51 -3.40 -7.38 -6.11
N HIS A 52 -2.47 -6.55 -5.62
CA HIS A 52 -1.15 -6.95 -5.15
C HIS A 52 -1.01 -6.75 -3.64
N ILE A 53 -0.32 -7.69 -2.99
CA ILE A 53 -0.07 -7.63 -1.54
C ILE A 53 1.17 -6.76 -1.32
N SER A 54 0.97 -5.52 -0.87
CA SER A 54 2.05 -4.55 -0.59
C SER A 54 3.06 -5.06 0.43
N ASP A 55 2.60 -5.80 1.43
CA ASP A 55 3.44 -6.31 2.52
C ASP A 55 4.33 -7.49 2.09
N GLY A 56 4.17 -7.95 0.85
CA GLY A 56 4.87 -9.09 0.30
C GLY A 56 4.19 -10.42 0.67
N HIS A 57 4.07 -11.29 -0.33
CA HIS A 57 3.69 -12.68 -0.06
C HIS A 57 4.92 -13.44 0.44
N PRO A 58 4.84 -14.27 1.51
CA PRO A 58 6.00 -15.00 2.05
C PRO A 58 6.74 -15.84 0.99
N HIS A 59 6.02 -16.34 -0.01
CA HIS A 59 6.61 -17.09 -1.12
C HIS A 59 7.25 -16.19 -2.19
N ALA A 60 6.86 -14.93 -2.31
CA ALA A 60 7.39 -14.01 -3.33
C ALA A 60 8.60 -13.20 -2.83
N ILE A 61 8.65 -12.88 -1.53
CA ILE A 61 9.71 -12.09 -0.90
C ILE A 61 11.13 -12.63 -1.20
N PRO A 62 11.40 -13.95 -1.15
CA PRO A 62 12.74 -14.48 -1.43
C PRO A 62 13.21 -14.27 -2.87
N PHE A 63 12.29 -14.00 -3.80
CA PHE A 63 12.61 -13.79 -5.22
C PHE A 63 12.81 -12.31 -5.56
N LEU A 64 12.68 -11.39 -4.60
CA LEU A 64 12.92 -9.97 -4.82
C LEU A 64 14.42 -9.72 -5.01
N SER A 65 14.81 -9.21 -6.18
CA SER A 65 16.20 -8.87 -6.47
C SER A 65 16.60 -7.51 -5.87
N TRP A 66 17.88 -7.37 -5.54
CA TRP A 66 18.43 -6.10 -5.06
C TRP A 66 18.26 -4.96 -6.08
N GLU A 67 18.44 -5.26 -7.36
CA GLU A 67 18.25 -4.28 -8.44
C GLU A 67 16.80 -3.80 -8.53
N ALA A 68 15.83 -4.72 -8.44
CA ALA A 68 14.41 -4.37 -8.42
C ALA A 68 14.05 -3.48 -7.21
N LEU A 69 14.66 -3.73 -6.05
CA LEU A 69 14.45 -2.91 -4.87
C LEU A 69 15.01 -1.48 -5.05
N LYS A 70 16.23 -1.35 -5.61
CA LYS A 70 16.82 -0.03 -5.90
C LYS A 70 16.01 0.74 -6.93
N GLU A 71 15.57 0.07 -7.98
CA GLU A 71 14.75 0.68 -9.03
C GLU A 71 13.41 1.17 -8.47
N PHE A 72 12.74 0.36 -7.65
CA PHE A 72 11.52 0.77 -6.95
C PHE A 72 11.75 2.02 -6.08
N HIS A 73 12.81 2.04 -5.27
CA HIS A 73 13.14 3.21 -4.46
C HIS A 73 13.40 4.45 -5.33
N SER A 74 14.21 4.31 -6.39
CA SER A 74 14.52 5.42 -7.30
C SER A 74 13.26 6.01 -7.96
N ASN A 75 12.30 5.17 -8.33
CA ASN A 75 11.11 5.59 -9.06
C ASN A 75 10.02 6.19 -8.15
N PHE A 76 9.84 5.69 -6.92
CA PHE A 76 8.70 6.04 -6.07
C PHE A 76 9.02 6.95 -4.88
N TYR A 77 10.29 7.02 -4.44
CA TYR A 77 10.71 7.82 -3.27
C TYR A 77 11.27 9.20 -3.63
N HIS A 78 11.13 9.63 -4.89
CA HIS A 78 11.51 10.99 -5.26
C HIS A 78 10.67 12.02 -4.49
N PRO A 79 11.24 13.10 -3.94
CA PRO A 79 10.51 14.05 -3.10
C PRO A 79 9.31 14.72 -3.78
N ARG A 80 9.32 14.82 -5.12
CA ARG A 80 8.16 15.31 -5.91
C ARG A 80 6.91 14.45 -5.70
N ASN A 81 7.07 13.17 -5.38
CA ASN A 81 5.96 12.24 -5.11
C ASN A 81 5.63 12.12 -3.60
N ALA A 82 6.41 12.76 -2.73
CA ALA A 82 6.25 12.66 -1.29
C ALA A 82 5.24 13.70 -0.77
N ILE A 83 4.46 13.31 0.24
CA ILE A 83 3.73 14.25 1.09
C ILE A 83 4.44 14.30 2.44
N ILE A 84 4.88 15.49 2.83
CA ILE A 84 5.56 15.74 4.09
C ILE A 84 4.53 16.34 5.06
N TYR A 85 4.34 15.70 6.20
CA TYR A 85 3.43 16.14 7.23
C TYR A 85 4.21 16.42 8.52
N ALA A 86 4.13 17.65 9.01
CA ALA A 86 4.74 18.08 10.26
C ALA A 86 3.66 18.65 11.19
N TYR A 87 3.70 18.28 12.47
CA TYR A 87 2.73 18.71 13.47
C TYR A 87 3.40 18.84 14.84
N GLY A 88 3.04 19.89 15.59
CA GLY A 88 3.53 20.13 16.95
C GLY A 88 4.00 21.57 17.15
N ASN A 89 4.74 21.79 18.24
CA ASN A 89 5.38 23.08 18.54
C ASN A 89 6.75 23.15 17.82
N LEU A 90 6.73 23.52 16.55
CA LEU A 90 7.93 23.57 15.71
C LEU A 90 8.17 25.00 15.23
N ASP A 91 9.43 25.41 15.22
CA ASP A 91 9.87 26.60 14.51
C ASP A 91 9.85 26.29 13.01
N VAL A 92 8.82 26.80 12.34
CA VAL A 92 8.49 26.48 10.95
C VAL A 92 9.59 26.93 10.00
N ASP A 93 10.22 28.08 10.27
CA ASP A 93 11.24 28.65 9.39
C ASP A 93 12.52 27.81 9.43
N ASN A 94 12.95 27.43 10.64
CA ASN A 94 14.10 26.55 10.82
C ASN A 94 13.85 25.15 10.23
N TYR A 95 12.63 24.63 10.40
CA TYR A 95 12.23 23.35 9.82
C TYR A 95 12.33 23.36 8.29
N PHE A 96 11.75 24.36 7.63
CA PHE A 96 11.83 24.45 6.17
C PHE A 96 13.23 24.71 5.66
N GLN A 97 14.04 25.48 6.39
CA GLN A 97 15.43 25.72 6.02
C GLN A 97 16.26 24.42 6.06
N HIS A 98 16.12 23.62 7.11
CA HIS A 98 16.75 22.29 7.18
C HIS A 98 16.20 21.35 6.09
N LEU A 99 14.89 21.39 5.85
CA LEU A 99 14.25 20.55 4.85
C LEU A 99 14.82 20.83 3.45
N ASP A 100 15.05 22.10 3.12
CA ASP A 100 15.62 22.52 1.86
C ASP A 100 17.12 22.20 1.77
N SER A 101 17.92 22.56 2.79
CA SER A 101 19.37 22.36 2.76
C SER A 101 19.77 20.88 2.77
N ASP A 102 19.10 20.07 3.57
CA ASP A 102 19.56 18.72 3.87
C ASP A 102 18.85 17.65 3.06
N CYS A 103 17.65 17.93 2.57
CA CYS A 103 16.82 16.98 1.83
C CYS A 103 16.43 17.51 0.44
N LEU A 104 15.47 18.43 0.33
CA LEU A 104 14.79 18.74 -0.93
C LEU A 104 15.66 19.47 -1.95
N GLY A 105 16.52 20.39 -1.52
CA GLY A 105 17.38 21.19 -2.40
C GLY A 105 18.45 20.37 -3.14
N LYS A 106 18.65 19.10 -2.75
CA LYS A 106 19.58 18.17 -3.41
C LYS A 106 18.98 17.44 -4.61
N PHE A 107 17.67 17.54 -4.83
CA PHE A 107 16.97 16.81 -5.89
C PHE A 107 16.58 17.75 -7.03
N THR A 108 16.66 17.24 -8.26
CA THR A 108 16.15 17.95 -9.44
C THR A 108 14.70 17.56 -9.71
N VAL A 109 13.99 18.39 -10.47
CA VAL A 109 12.61 18.08 -10.84
C VAL A 109 12.60 16.86 -11.78
N GLN A 110 11.92 15.80 -11.37
CA GLN A 110 11.68 14.58 -12.16
C GLN A 110 10.19 14.37 -12.38
N ASP A 111 9.76 13.78 -13.50
CA ASP A 111 8.34 13.50 -13.71
C ASP A 111 7.77 12.53 -12.67
N PRO A 112 6.53 12.76 -12.20
CA PRO A 112 5.95 11.90 -11.17
C PRO A 112 5.76 10.48 -11.72
N PRO A 113 5.83 9.46 -10.85
CA PRO A 113 5.54 8.09 -11.25
C PRO A 113 4.11 7.98 -11.79
N PRO A 114 3.83 6.96 -12.62
CA PRO A 114 2.51 6.73 -13.17
C PRO A 114 1.48 6.61 -12.04
N LYS A 115 0.36 7.33 -12.19
CA LYS A 115 -0.74 7.29 -11.22
C LYS A 115 -1.42 5.92 -11.25
N VAL A 116 -1.86 5.47 -10.08
CA VAL A 116 -2.66 4.25 -9.95
C VAL A 116 -3.96 4.42 -10.73
N VAL A 117 -4.27 3.41 -11.56
CA VAL A 117 -5.48 3.40 -12.39
C VAL A 117 -6.69 3.12 -11.51
N PHE A 118 -7.79 3.84 -11.75
CA PHE A 118 -9.05 3.59 -11.07
C PHE A 118 -9.66 2.26 -11.50
N GLU A 119 -10.22 1.53 -10.53
CA GLU A 119 -10.95 0.29 -10.81
C GLU A 119 -12.21 0.60 -11.65
N PRO A 120 -12.44 -0.11 -12.76
CA PRO A 120 -13.68 0.04 -13.52
C PRO A 120 -14.88 -0.45 -12.72
N LYS A 121 -16.03 0.23 -12.89
CA LYS A 121 -17.29 -0.23 -12.30
C LYS A 121 -17.66 -1.60 -12.87
N TRP A 122 -18.14 -2.47 -11.99
CA TRP A 122 -18.61 -3.79 -12.40
C TRP A 122 -19.93 -3.68 -13.15
N THR A 123 -20.03 -4.39 -14.26
CA THR A 123 -21.25 -4.46 -15.07
C THR A 123 -22.23 -5.52 -14.55
N GLU A 124 -21.74 -6.51 -13.80
CA GLU A 124 -22.51 -7.62 -13.27
C GLU A 124 -21.96 -8.09 -11.90
N PRO A 125 -22.80 -8.69 -11.05
CA PRO A 125 -22.35 -9.23 -9.77
C PRO A 125 -21.42 -10.44 -9.98
N ARG A 126 -20.31 -10.47 -9.23
CA ARG A 126 -19.35 -11.58 -9.25
C ARG A 126 -19.52 -12.47 -8.03
N SER A 127 -19.48 -13.78 -8.23
CA SER A 127 -19.47 -14.78 -7.15
C SER A 127 -18.15 -15.54 -7.20
N ILE A 128 -17.54 -15.73 -6.05
CA ILE A 128 -16.23 -16.36 -5.92
C ILE A 128 -16.40 -17.61 -5.10
N CYS A 129 -16.09 -18.75 -5.68
CA CYS A 129 -16.06 -20.01 -4.97
C CYS A 129 -14.61 -20.47 -4.89
N ARG A 130 -14.05 -20.51 -3.68
CA ARG A 130 -12.85 -21.31 -3.45
C ARG A 130 -13.33 -22.75 -3.30
N CYS A 131 -12.98 -23.59 -4.26
CA CYS A 131 -13.04 -25.02 -4.07
C CYS A 131 -11.87 -25.38 -3.13
N ASP A 132 -12.19 -26.02 -2.00
CA ASP A 132 -11.17 -26.61 -1.13
C ASP A 132 -10.40 -27.70 -1.90
N THR A 133 -9.30 -28.23 -1.35
CA THR A 133 -8.50 -29.33 -1.95
C THR A 133 -9.29 -30.62 -2.25
N GLN A 134 -10.59 -30.64 -1.96
CA GLN A 134 -11.55 -31.70 -2.28
C GLN A 134 -12.55 -31.34 -3.39
N GLY A 135 -12.43 -30.18 -4.06
CA GLY A 135 -13.26 -29.81 -5.20
C GLY A 135 -14.72 -29.48 -4.86
N ILE A 136 -15.06 -29.25 -3.59
CA ILE A 136 -16.42 -28.90 -3.18
C ILE A 136 -16.56 -27.38 -3.13
N CYS A 137 -17.17 -26.83 -4.17
CA CYS A 137 -17.55 -25.42 -4.24
C CYS A 137 -18.94 -25.24 -3.59
N ARG A 138 -19.00 -24.84 -2.31
CA ARG A 138 -20.27 -24.64 -1.60
C ARG A 138 -20.77 -23.20 -1.79
N PHE A 139 -21.63 -23.00 -2.78
CA PHE A 139 -22.32 -21.71 -3.00
C PHE A 139 -23.41 -21.52 -1.94
N THR A 140 -23.17 -20.70 -0.92
CA THR A 140 -24.27 -20.19 -0.10
C THR A 140 -24.95 -19.06 -0.86
N ARG A 141 -25.96 -19.41 -1.67
CA ARG A 141 -26.85 -18.45 -2.31
C ARG A 141 -27.55 -17.67 -1.19
N LEU A 142 -27.13 -16.45 -0.91
CA LEU A 142 -27.90 -15.53 -0.08
C LEU A 142 -29.20 -15.27 -0.83
N ARG A 143 -30.28 -15.90 -0.37
CA ARG A 143 -31.63 -15.64 -0.89
C ARG A 143 -31.94 -14.15 -0.67
N PRO A 144 -32.46 -13.44 -1.68
CA PRO A 144 -33.09 -12.15 -1.45
C PRO A 144 -34.22 -12.36 -0.43
N ASN A 145 -34.27 -11.50 0.57
CA ASN A 145 -35.31 -11.50 1.60
C ASN A 145 -36.71 -11.50 0.96
N GLU A 146 -37.57 -12.41 1.40
CA GLU A 146 -39.03 -12.22 1.43
C GLU A 146 -39.38 -11.46 2.72
#